data_AF-A0A950B739-F1
#
_entry.id   AF-A0A950B739-F1
#
_cell.length_a   1.000
_cell.length_b   1.000
_cell.length_c   1.000
_cell.angle_alpha   90.00
_cell.angle_beta   90.00
_cell.angle_gamma   90.00
#
_symmetry.space_group_name_H-M   'P 1'
#
loop_
_entity.id
_entity.type
_entity.pdbx_description
1 polymer ?
#
loop_
_entity_poly.entity_id
_entity_poly.type
_entity_poly.pdbx_seq_one_letter_code
_entity_poly.pdbx_strand_id
1 'polypeptide(L)'
;MATRRPIDAGSEYLGAEETRAVGEIGGHAGFDVVDKPLPKEAFEMEAFMNEMVTIVVNPPQDPDDPMLVQVGVNGVNQFIPRGEPIAVKRKYVEVLARAKRTDFSQTLDERLGEKMNHLRSMHSLRYPFSVISDQNPNGGAWLTAVLREAR
;
A
#
# COMPACT_ATOMS: atom_id res chain seq x y z
N MET A 1 18.90 -29.09 38.05
CA MET A 1 18.08 -27.95 37.59
C MET A 1 19.03 -26.78 37.34
N ALA A 2 19.23 -26.39 36.08
CA ALA A 2 20.12 -25.28 35.73
C ALA A 2 19.35 -23.95 35.83
N THR A 3 19.75 -23.09 36.76
CA THR A 3 19.20 -21.74 36.91
C THR A 3 19.63 -20.87 35.72
N ARG A 4 18.67 -20.46 34.88
CA ARG A 4 18.90 -19.50 33.79
C ARG A 4 19.17 -18.12 34.40
N ARG A 5 20.32 -17.55 34.11
CA ARG A 5 20.68 -16.17 34.48
C ARG A 5 19.78 -15.20 33.70
N PRO A 6 19.12 -14.21 34.35
CA PRO A 6 18.40 -13.17 33.63
C PRO A 6 19.42 -12.29 32.88
N ILE A 7 19.15 -12.07 31.60
CA ILE A 7 19.99 -11.31 30.69
C ILE A 7 19.36 -9.91 30.57
N ASP A 8 20.12 -8.87 30.93
CA ASP A 8 19.71 -7.47 30.78
C ASP A 8 20.33 -6.89 29.51
N ALA A 9 19.48 -6.61 28.51
CA ALA A 9 19.89 -6.15 27.19
C ALA A 9 20.62 -4.79 27.23
N GLY A 10 20.43 -3.98 28.27
CA GLY A 10 21.16 -2.71 28.44
C GLY A 10 22.62 -2.87 28.87
N SER A 11 22.98 -4.07 29.35
CA SER A 11 24.28 -4.36 29.96
C SER A 11 25.12 -5.35 29.15
N GLU A 12 24.61 -5.86 28.03
CA GLU A 12 25.34 -6.79 27.17
C GLU A 12 26.30 -6.08 26.22
N TYR A 13 27.52 -6.62 26.11
CA TYR A 13 28.52 -6.15 25.16
C TYR A 13 28.11 -6.54 23.72
N LEU A 14 27.74 -5.55 22.92
CA LEU A 14 27.21 -5.73 21.55
C LEU A 14 28.29 -5.93 20.46
N GLY A 15 29.56 -6.07 20.86
CA GLY A 15 30.71 -6.14 19.95
C GLY A 15 31.65 -4.94 20.08
N ALA A 16 32.79 -4.99 19.40
CA ALA A 16 33.72 -3.86 19.38
C ALA A 16 33.14 -2.70 18.55
N GLU A 17 33.14 -1.49 19.10
CA GLU A 17 32.84 -0.28 18.33
C GLU A 17 33.97 -0.04 17.33
N GLU A 18 33.72 -0.31 16.05
CA GLU A 18 34.57 0.24 14.99
C GLU A 18 34.23 1.72 14.83
N THR A 19 35.08 2.60 15.34
CA THR A 19 35.02 4.03 15.01
C THR A 19 35.34 4.20 13.54
N ARG A 20 34.30 4.33 12.71
CA ARG A 20 34.42 4.72 11.30
C ARG A 20 34.23 6.21 11.19
N ALA A 21 35.15 6.89 10.51
CA ALA A 21 34.96 8.30 10.19
C ALA A 21 33.77 8.44 9.24
N VAL A 22 32.96 9.49 9.41
CA VAL A 22 31.71 9.77 8.65
C VAL A 22 31.90 9.81 7.11
N GLY A 23 33.15 9.79 6.61
CA GLY A 23 33.48 9.70 5.18
C GLY A 23 33.88 8.33 4.64
N GLU A 24 34.02 7.28 5.47
CA GLU A 24 34.39 5.92 4.99
C GLU A 24 33.20 5.01 4.70
N ILE A 25 31.98 5.40 5.12
CA ILE A 25 30.75 4.70 4.78
C ILE A 25 30.28 5.21 3.41
N GLY A 26 30.94 4.76 2.36
CA GLY A 26 30.58 5.11 0.98
C GLY A 26 31.78 5.54 0.15
N GLY A 27 32.60 4.56 -0.23
CA GLY A 27 33.72 4.73 -1.18
C GLY A 27 33.31 5.08 -2.61
N HIS A 28 32.21 5.80 -2.80
CA HIS A 28 31.85 6.45 -4.05
C HIS A 28 31.39 7.86 -3.71
N ALA A 29 32.16 8.86 -4.15
CA ALA A 29 31.65 10.21 -4.35
C ALA A 29 30.56 10.13 -5.43
N GLY A 30 29.38 9.70 -5.02
CA GLY A 30 28.33 9.14 -5.86
C GLY A 30 27.44 10.22 -6.47
N PHE A 31 27.94 10.90 -7.49
CA PHE A 31 27.06 11.34 -8.55
C PHE A 31 27.03 10.23 -9.60
N ASP A 32 25.98 9.40 -9.55
CA ASP A 32 25.61 8.62 -10.72
C ASP A 32 25.05 9.60 -11.76
N VAL A 33 25.88 9.96 -12.74
CA VAL A 33 25.41 10.69 -13.91
C VAL A 33 24.48 9.75 -14.67
N VAL A 34 23.18 9.93 -14.48
CA VAL A 34 22.15 9.25 -15.25
C VAL A 34 22.21 9.84 -16.67
N ASP A 35 23.03 9.25 -17.52
CA ASP A 35 23.32 9.69 -18.89
C ASP A 35 22.14 9.51 -19.86
N LYS A 36 21.03 8.91 -19.39
CA LYS A 36 19.81 8.73 -20.17
C LYS A 36 18.71 9.64 -19.62
N PRO A 37 18.21 10.63 -20.39
CA PRO A 37 16.99 11.31 -20.02
C PRO A 37 15.88 10.26 -19.87
N LEU A 38 15.12 10.35 -18.77
CA LEU A 38 13.96 9.50 -18.60
C LEU A 38 13.02 9.66 -19.80
N PRO A 39 12.37 8.57 -20.25
CA PRO A 39 11.44 8.64 -21.38
C PRO A 39 10.36 9.68 -21.09
N LYS A 40 9.94 10.45 -22.11
CA LYS A 40 8.96 11.54 -21.97
C LYS A 40 7.65 11.04 -21.34
N GLU A 41 7.30 9.80 -21.64
CA GLU A 41 6.14 9.08 -21.13
C GLU A 41 6.18 8.93 -19.61
N ALA A 42 7.37 8.74 -19.01
CA ALA A 42 7.51 8.67 -17.56
C ALA A 42 7.25 10.01 -16.90
N PHE A 43 7.70 11.12 -17.50
CA PHE A 43 7.41 12.47 -16.99
C PHE A 43 5.92 12.80 -17.08
N GLU A 44 5.27 12.47 -18.20
CA GLU A 44 3.83 12.68 -18.39
C GLU A 44 3.01 11.84 -17.41
N MET A 45 3.41 10.59 -17.17
CA MET A 45 2.79 9.73 -16.16
C MET A 45 2.97 10.28 -14.74
N GLU A 46 4.17 10.72 -14.37
CA GLU A 46 4.42 11.32 -13.06
C GLU A 46 3.60 12.59 -12.86
N ALA A 47 3.47 13.44 -13.89
CA ALA A 47 2.60 14.61 -13.84
C ALA A 47 1.14 14.20 -13.62
N PHE A 48 0.64 13.24 -14.39
CA PHE A 48 -0.72 12.69 -14.27
C PHE A 48 -1.01 12.10 -12.89
N MET A 49 -0.05 11.37 -12.31
CA MET A 49 -0.17 10.75 -10.98
C MET A 49 -0.12 11.78 -9.83
N ASN A 50 0.44 12.96 -10.07
CA ASN A 50 0.48 14.06 -9.11
C ASN A 50 -0.77 14.95 -9.13
N GLU A 51 -1.67 14.79 -10.09
CA GLU A 51 -2.94 15.52 -10.14
C GLU A 51 -3.83 15.22 -8.93
N MET A 52 -4.59 16.23 -8.51
CA MET A 52 -5.51 16.12 -7.37
C MET A 52 -6.85 15.53 -7.81
N VAL A 53 -7.33 14.55 -7.04
CA VAL A 53 -8.62 13.89 -7.21
C VAL A 53 -9.36 13.97 -5.89
N THR A 54 -10.63 14.37 -5.93
CA THR A 54 -11.48 14.40 -4.73
C THR A 54 -12.20 13.07 -4.59
N ILE A 55 -11.98 12.39 -3.47
CA ILE A 55 -12.59 11.08 -3.18
C ILE A 55 -13.31 11.09 -1.83
N VAL A 56 -14.20 10.14 -1.66
CA VAL A 56 -14.76 9.75 -0.35
C VAL A 56 -14.54 8.26 -0.18
N VAL A 57 -13.83 7.87 0.87
CA VAL A 57 -13.71 6.46 1.26
C VAL A 57 -14.92 6.10 2.10
N ASN A 58 -15.54 4.95 1.85
CA ASN A 58 -16.72 4.51 2.59
C ASN A 58 -16.42 4.39 4.09
N PRO A 59 -17.36 4.79 4.97
CA PRO A 59 -17.19 4.66 6.41
C PRO A 59 -17.00 3.19 6.83
N PRO A 60 -16.29 2.95 7.95
CA PRO A 60 -16.16 1.61 8.54
C PRO A 60 -17.53 0.98 8.80
N GLN A 61 -17.62 -0.32 8.59
CA GLN A 61 -18.80 -1.11 8.96
C GLN A 61 -18.65 -1.67 10.38
N ASP A 62 -17.41 -1.95 10.78
CA ASP A 62 -17.05 -2.43 12.11
C ASP A 62 -16.58 -1.24 12.98
N PRO A 63 -17.08 -1.08 14.23
CA PRO A 63 -16.58 -0.06 15.15
C PRO A 63 -15.06 -0.14 15.44
N ASP A 64 -14.46 -1.32 15.34
CA ASP A 64 -13.03 -1.54 15.58
C ASP A 64 -12.15 -1.19 14.36
N ASP A 65 -12.76 -0.95 13.20
CA ASP A 65 -12.02 -0.55 12.00
C ASP A 65 -11.48 0.88 12.14
N PRO A 66 -10.22 1.14 11.71
CA PRO A 66 -9.65 2.47 11.79
C PRO A 66 -10.39 3.46 10.88
N MET A 67 -10.65 4.65 11.41
CA MET A 67 -11.27 5.77 10.66
C MET A 67 -10.32 6.41 9.65
N LEU A 68 -9.00 6.25 9.82
CA LEU A 68 -7.98 6.76 8.91
C LEU A 68 -7.37 5.60 8.12
N VAL A 69 -7.34 5.74 6.80
CA VAL A 69 -6.62 4.82 5.90
C VAL A 69 -5.24 5.39 5.61
N GLN A 70 -4.19 4.65 5.98
CA GLN A 70 -2.82 5.00 5.64
C GLN A 70 -2.45 4.45 4.26
N VAL A 71 -1.96 5.32 3.38
CA VAL A 71 -1.50 4.98 2.04
C VAL A 71 -0.08 5.51 1.85
N GLY A 72 0.87 4.64 1.48
CA GLY A 72 2.27 5.00 1.27
C GLY A 72 2.67 4.92 -0.20
N VAL A 73 3.30 5.98 -0.73
CA VAL A 73 3.92 5.98 -2.06
C VAL A 73 5.29 6.67 -1.98
N ASN A 74 6.34 5.99 -2.41
CA ASN A 74 7.72 6.51 -2.45
C ASN A 74 8.19 7.10 -1.11
N GLY A 75 7.91 6.41 0.01
CA GLY A 75 8.30 6.84 1.36
C GLY A 75 7.42 7.93 1.98
N VAL A 76 6.45 8.48 1.24
CA VAL A 76 5.50 9.47 1.76
C VAL A 76 4.18 8.79 2.11
N ASN A 77 3.78 8.89 3.38
CA ASN A 77 2.50 8.39 3.87
C ASN A 77 1.45 9.49 3.83
N GLN A 78 0.28 9.17 3.29
CA GLN A 78 -0.91 9.98 3.32
C GLN A 78 -1.97 9.26 4.16
N PHE A 79 -2.56 9.99 5.11
CA PHE A 79 -3.72 9.52 5.88
C PHE A 79 -4.99 10.09 5.25
N ILE A 80 -5.95 9.21 4.99
CA ILE A 80 -7.20 9.53 4.30
C ILE A 80 -8.36 9.21 5.25
N PRO A 81 -9.15 10.21 5.69
CA PRO A 81 -10.32 9.97 6.52
C PRO A 81 -11.40 9.22 5.75
N ARG A 82 -12.08 8.29 6.44
CA ARG A 82 -13.25 7.58 5.92
C ARG A 82 -14.52 8.37 6.24
N GLY A 83 -15.44 8.40 5.29
CA GLY A 83 -16.74 9.08 5.41
C GLY A 83 -16.73 10.56 4.99
N GLU A 84 -15.55 11.15 4.80
CA GLU A 84 -15.41 12.58 4.47
C GLU A 84 -14.77 12.80 3.09
N PRO A 85 -15.21 13.82 2.33
CA PRO A 85 -14.54 14.23 1.10
C PRO A 85 -13.14 14.76 1.36
N ILE A 86 -12.16 14.27 0.61
CA ILE A 86 -10.79 14.76 0.66
C ILE A 86 -10.17 14.80 -0.73
N ALA A 87 -9.42 15.88 -1.02
CA ALA A 87 -8.62 16.01 -2.22
C ALA A 87 -7.23 15.40 -1.98
N VAL A 88 -6.88 14.37 -2.75
CA VAL A 88 -5.58 13.67 -2.67
C VAL A 88 -4.98 13.49 -4.05
N LYS A 89 -3.66 13.29 -4.12
CA LYS A 89 -2.98 12.97 -5.39
C LYS A 89 -3.44 11.63 -5.93
N ARG A 90 -3.58 11.52 -7.26
CA ARG A 90 -4.01 10.31 -7.97
C ARG A 90 -3.20 9.07 -7.62
N LYS A 91 -1.88 9.20 -7.38
CA LYS A 91 -1.03 8.10 -6.92
C LYS A 91 -1.53 7.39 -5.66
N TYR A 92 -2.20 8.11 -4.75
CA TYR A 92 -2.77 7.50 -3.55
C TYR A 92 -4.10 6.79 -3.85
N VAL A 93 -4.87 7.32 -4.80
CA VAL A 93 -6.09 6.67 -5.31
C VAL A 93 -5.77 5.34 -5.99
N GLU A 94 -4.65 5.27 -6.72
CA GLU A 94 -4.18 4.01 -7.32
C GLU A 94 -3.96 2.92 -6.27
N VAL A 95 -3.28 3.24 -5.17
CA VAL A 95 -3.02 2.27 -4.10
C VAL A 95 -4.34 1.80 -3.48
N LEU A 96 -5.31 2.69 -3.28
CA LEU A 96 -6.65 2.31 -2.82
C LEU A 96 -7.38 1.40 -3.82
N ALA A 97 -7.31 1.71 -5.12
CA ALA A 97 -7.92 0.90 -6.16
C ALA A 97 -7.31 -0.51 -6.27
N ARG A 98 -6.02 -0.62 -6.00
CA ARG A 98 -5.27 -1.89 -5.97
C ARG A 98 -5.43 -2.66 -4.65
N ALA A 99 -5.90 -2.02 -3.59
CA ALA A 99 -6.10 -2.64 -2.28
C ALA A 99 -7.35 -3.54 -2.29
N LYS A 100 -7.19 -4.77 -2.80
CA LYS A 100 -8.23 -5.80 -2.82
C LYS A 100 -8.02 -6.82 -1.71
N ARG A 101 -9.12 -7.28 -1.13
CA ARG A 101 -9.20 -8.40 -0.20
C ARG A 101 -9.79 -9.59 -0.93
N THR A 102 -9.19 -10.76 -0.73
CA THR A 102 -9.72 -12.04 -1.23
C THR A 102 -10.26 -12.81 -0.05
N ASP A 103 -11.57 -13.04 -0.05
CA ASP A 103 -12.24 -13.89 0.93
C ASP A 103 -12.56 -15.24 0.30
N PHE A 104 -12.55 -16.29 1.10
CA PHE A 104 -12.88 -17.65 0.67
C PHE A 104 -14.13 -18.12 1.40
N SER A 105 -15.11 -18.59 0.62
CA SER A 105 -16.30 -19.23 1.14
C SER A 105 -16.32 -20.69 0.72
N GLN A 106 -16.67 -21.57 1.67
CA GLN A 106 -16.82 -22.99 1.45
C GLN A 106 -18.24 -23.39 1.85
N THR A 107 -18.97 -23.97 0.91
CA THR A 107 -20.27 -24.59 1.21
C THR A 107 -20.03 -26.08 1.47
N LEU A 108 -20.37 -26.54 2.67
CA LEU A 108 -20.31 -27.94 3.06
C LEU A 108 -21.71 -28.55 2.89
N ASP A 109 -21.84 -29.55 2.02
CA ASP A 109 -23.02 -30.41 1.96
C ASP A 109 -22.67 -31.78 2.53
N GLU A 110 -23.08 -32.02 3.79
CA GLU A 110 -22.76 -33.23 4.55
C GLU A 110 -23.31 -34.51 3.88
N ARG A 111 -24.31 -34.40 3.00
CA ARG A 111 -24.93 -35.57 2.33
C ARG A 111 -24.08 -36.15 1.21
N LEU A 112 -23.12 -35.38 0.69
CA LEU A 112 -22.29 -35.75 -0.47
C LEU A 112 -20.84 -36.11 -0.10
N GLY A 113 -20.47 -36.03 1.19
CA GLY A 113 -19.15 -36.41 1.72
C GLY A 113 -17.99 -35.55 1.20
N GLU A 114 -16.77 -36.10 1.21
CA GLU A 114 -15.49 -35.45 0.82
C GLU A 114 -15.45 -34.93 -0.64
N LYS A 115 -16.39 -35.33 -1.50
CA LYS A 115 -16.33 -35.06 -2.95
C LYS A 115 -16.78 -33.66 -3.39
N MET A 116 -17.22 -32.79 -2.47
CA MET A 116 -17.90 -31.55 -2.85
C MET A 116 -17.46 -30.26 -2.15
N ASN A 117 -16.20 -30.18 -1.71
CA ASN A 117 -15.64 -28.95 -1.17
C ASN A 117 -15.29 -27.95 -2.30
N HIS A 118 -16.27 -27.18 -2.77
CA HIS A 118 -16.02 -26.06 -3.68
C HIS A 118 -15.66 -24.81 -2.90
N LEU A 119 -14.38 -24.45 -2.93
CA LEU A 119 -13.89 -23.17 -2.43
C LEU A 119 -14.22 -22.08 -3.47
N ARG A 120 -14.98 -21.06 -3.09
CA ARG A 120 -15.23 -19.87 -3.92
C ARG A 120 -14.40 -18.71 -3.38
N SER A 121 -13.50 -18.19 -4.19
CA SER A 121 -12.83 -16.93 -3.91
C SER A 121 -13.73 -15.76 -4.32
N MET A 122 -13.81 -14.74 -3.47
CA MET A 122 -14.48 -13.48 -3.74
C MET A 122 -13.49 -12.35 -3.52
N HIS A 123 -13.30 -11.52 -4.55
CA HIS A 123 -12.42 -10.37 -4.48
C HIS A 123 -13.26 -9.11 -4.28
N SER A 124 -12.96 -8.36 -3.22
CA SER A 124 -13.62 -7.09 -2.91
C SER A 124 -12.57 -6.00 -2.65
N LEU A 125 -12.95 -4.73 -2.75
CA LEU A 125 -12.06 -3.65 -2.33
C LEU A 125 -11.96 -3.66 -0.80
N ARG A 126 -10.73 -3.60 -0.28
CA ARG A 126 -10.47 -3.46 1.16
C ARG A 126 -11.01 -2.14 1.69
N TYR A 127 -10.87 -1.08 0.90
CA TYR A 127 -11.38 0.25 1.21
C TYR A 127 -12.23 0.74 0.03
N PRO A 128 -13.53 0.39 -0.02
CA PRO A 128 -14.42 0.92 -1.06
C PRO A 128 -14.45 2.45 -1.01
N PHE A 129 -14.39 3.10 -2.17
CA PHE A 129 -14.39 4.56 -2.27
C PHE A 129 -15.14 5.03 -3.52
N SER A 130 -15.54 6.29 -3.52
CA SER A 130 -16.17 6.99 -4.64
C SER A 130 -15.35 8.20 -5.04
N VAL A 131 -15.26 8.46 -6.34
CA VAL A 131 -14.63 9.68 -6.88
C VAL A 131 -15.70 10.74 -7.03
N ILE A 132 -15.54 11.88 -6.34
CA ILE A 132 -16.44 13.04 -6.45
C ILE A 132 -16.07 13.89 -7.66
N SER A 133 -14.79 14.18 -7.81
CA SER A 133 -14.30 15.08 -8.85
C SER A 133 -12.90 14.68 -9.30
N ASP A 134 -12.76 14.52 -10.61
CA ASP A 134 -11.51 14.34 -11.33
C ASP A 134 -11.58 15.23 -12.56
N GLN A 135 -10.68 16.22 -12.65
CA GLN A 135 -10.68 17.20 -13.73
C GLN A 135 -10.05 16.64 -15.02
N ASN A 136 -9.34 15.51 -14.93
CA ASN A 136 -8.66 14.95 -16.09
C ASN A 136 -9.61 14.02 -16.86
N PRO A 137 -9.82 14.25 -18.18
CA PRO A 137 -10.72 13.43 -18.99
C PRO A 137 -10.28 11.95 -19.07
N ASN A 138 -8.99 11.67 -18.92
CA ASN A 138 -8.45 10.30 -18.96
C ASN A 138 -8.56 9.57 -17.61
N GLY A 139 -8.88 10.30 -16.53
CA GLY A 139 -8.87 9.76 -15.17
C GLY A 139 -9.85 8.61 -14.95
N GLY A 140 -11.07 8.71 -15.47
CA GLY A 140 -12.10 7.67 -15.32
C GLY A 140 -11.76 6.36 -16.06
N ALA A 141 -11.25 6.47 -17.29
CA ALA A 141 -10.81 5.31 -18.07
C ALA A 141 -9.62 4.61 -17.41
N TRP A 142 -8.65 5.39 -16.94
CA TRP A 142 -7.50 4.90 -16.19
C TRP A 142 -7.93 4.17 -14.91
N LEU A 143 -8.78 4.79 -14.08
CA LEU A 143 -9.22 4.19 -12.83
C LEU A 143 -9.96 2.86 -13.05
N THR A 144 -10.80 2.82 -14.09
CA THR A 144 -11.50 1.60 -14.49
C THR A 144 -10.53 0.50 -14.91
N ALA A 145 -9.46 0.84 -15.63
CA ALA A 145 -8.42 -0.11 -16.00
C ALA A 145 -7.69 -0.67 -14.77
N VAL A 146 -7.31 0.20 -13.81
CA VAL A 146 -6.66 -0.23 -12.55
C VAL A 146 -7.59 -1.12 -11.72
N LEU A 147 -8.87 -0.77 -11.60
CA LEU A 147 -9.85 -1.58 -10.86
C LEU A 147 -10.09 -2.96 -11.50
N ARG A 148 -9.95 -3.08 -12.82
CA ARG A 148 -10.09 -4.36 -13.53
C ARG A 148 -8.86 -5.26 -13.41
N GLU A 149 -7.71 -4.72 -13.03
CA GLU A 149 -6.49 -5.50 -12.89
C GLU A 149 -6.69 -6.60 -11.83
N ALA A 150 -6.60 -7.86 -12.25
CA ALA A 150 -6.80 -9.00 -11.36
C ALA A 150 -5.56 -9.18 -10.48
N ARG A 151 -5.77 -9.33 -9.17
CA ARG A 151 -4.74 -9.79 -8.24
C ARG A 151 -5.35 -10.75 -7.24
#